data_AF-A0A9E1XMJ1-F1
#
_entry.id   AF-A0A9E1XMJ1-F1
#
_cell.length_a   1.000
_cell.length_b   1.000
_cell.length_c   1.000
_cell.angle_alpha   90.00
_cell.angle_beta   90.00
_cell.angle_gamma   90.00
#
_symmetry.space_group_name_H-M   'P 1'
#
loop_
_entity.id
_entity.type
_entity.pdbx_description
1 polymer ?
#
loop_
_entity_poly.entity_id
_entity_poly.type
_entity_poly.pdbx_seq_one_letter_code
_entity_poly.pdbx_strand_id
1 'polypeptide(L)'
;MSSIKAPEFAAYAKATVAGPGFLAVGPNVQAGMLHQPEGPAFAFAVRQIDGKTRGGVLAQSGQPVPAGVPTDLLRKVSWQELDREQKTNQPRAKGQLATPEAAARKGYAMPDGLAGKAPIVWRGRSRTIVVPVLADAPDSWVDLDGAAWLKALVASPQLKQAGYEIKAVTSTKALMAMLSATSGNRPFAVVNPGGEYFHGDQPDEGKTLATIKDYIRHGGIWWETGGYSFHSYAYPGADGKWQTKGVGPRGASTFGFGCGSYDVEDPPRVLKVTDEGRVWLGAARAAELARLRSGVQRPFTGRPEALNLVLGDRDGFVAGIRLDGWGWLWRLGGFRPDPKAAQLAVVGVLEHLATQPWPVPPRSKQGLFWSLK
;
A
#
# COMPACT_ATOMS: atom_id res chain seq x y z
N MET A 1 -13.59 30.17 34.63
CA MET A 1 -13.08 28.87 34.12
C MET A 1 -14.27 27.94 33.98
N SER A 2 -14.68 27.63 32.76
CA SER A 2 -15.75 26.67 32.48
C SER A 2 -15.17 25.26 32.59
N SER A 3 -15.43 24.54 33.68
CA SER A 3 -15.04 23.14 33.78
C SER A 3 -15.87 22.29 32.81
N ILE A 4 -15.24 21.31 32.17
CA ILE A 4 -16.01 20.21 31.58
C ILE A 4 -16.67 19.52 32.77
N LYS A 5 -18.00 19.57 32.87
CA LYS A 5 -18.72 18.69 33.79
C LYS A 5 -18.34 17.26 33.42
N ALA A 6 -17.81 16.50 34.39
CA ALA A 6 -17.64 15.07 34.22
C ALA A 6 -18.97 14.51 33.68
N PRO A 7 -18.95 13.80 32.54
CA PRO A 7 -20.18 13.27 32.02
C PRO A 7 -20.83 12.34 33.05
N GLU A 8 -22.16 12.29 33.06
CA GLU A 8 -22.85 11.22 33.78
C GLU A 8 -22.39 9.88 33.20
N PHE A 9 -21.67 9.11 34.01
CA PHE A 9 -21.15 7.79 33.63
C PHE A 9 -22.25 6.84 33.15
N ALA A 10 -23.52 7.08 33.50
CA ALA A 10 -24.67 6.31 33.02
C ALA A 10 -24.83 6.35 31.49
N ALA A 11 -24.56 7.48 30.83
CA ALA A 11 -24.56 7.57 29.36
C ALA A 11 -23.37 6.80 28.73
N TYR A 12 -22.32 6.57 29.53
CA TYR A 12 -21.10 5.86 29.15
C TYR A 12 -21.08 4.41 29.61
N ALA A 13 -22.04 3.96 30.42
CA ALA A 13 -22.12 2.58 30.89
C ALA A 13 -22.31 1.58 29.74
N LYS A 14 -22.87 2.03 28.60
CA LYS A 14 -22.89 1.26 27.33
C LYS A 14 -21.59 1.33 26.53
N ALA A 15 -20.73 2.31 26.81
CA ALA A 15 -19.43 2.54 26.16
C ALA A 15 -18.24 2.06 27.01
N THR A 16 -18.44 1.76 28.31
CA THR A 16 -17.40 1.30 29.21
C THR A 16 -17.51 -0.20 29.49
N VAL A 17 -16.57 -0.91 28.84
CA VAL A 17 -15.88 -2.15 29.25
C VAL A 17 -16.55 -3.50 28.95
N ALA A 18 -16.46 -3.94 27.68
CA ALA A 18 -16.14 -5.32 27.25
C ALA A 18 -15.96 -5.39 25.72
N GLY A 19 -14.71 -5.45 25.22
CA GLY A 19 -14.32 -5.44 23.78
C GLY A 19 -13.22 -4.39 23.50
N PRO A 20 -12.34 -4.55 22.49
CA PRO A 20 -10.88 -4.30 22.57
C PRO A 20 -10.40 -2.83 22.57
N GLY A 21 -11.02 -1.92 23.32
CA GLY A 21 -10.67 -0.49 23.37
C GLY A 21 -10.37 0.09 24.77
N PHE A 22 -10.09 1.40 24.84
CA PHE A 22 -9.93 2.16 26.10
C PHE A 22 -10.54 3.57 26.03
N LEU A 23 -10.88 4.13 27.19
CA LEU A 23 -11.29 5.53 27.36
C LEU A 23 -10.65 6.09 28.64
N ALA A 24 -9.91 7.18 28.49
CA ALA A 24 -9.29 7.95 29.56
C ALA A 24 -9.91 9.35 29.60
N VAL A 25 -10.39 9.76 30.78
CA VAL A 25 -11.04 11.06 31.00
C VAL A 25 -10.36 11.76 32.18
N GLY A 26 -9.93 12.98 31.95
CA GLY A 26 -9.42 13.90 32.97
C GLY A 26 -10.09 15.28 32.87
N PRO A 27 -9.80 16.21 33.80
CA PRO A 27 -10.50 17.49 33.91
C PRO A 27 -10.49 18.33 32.62
N ASN A 28 -9.40 18.26 31.86
CA ASN A 28 -9.18 19.02 30.63
C ASN A 28 -8.70 18.14 29.47
N VAL A 29 -8.78 16.81 29.58
CA VAL A 29 -8.26 15.88 28.57
C VAL A 29 -9.20 14.69 28.44
N GLN A 30 -9.42 14.22 27.22
CA GLN A 30 -10.05 12.92 26.98
C GLN A 30 -9.31 12.22 25.85
N ALA A 31 -9.06 10.94 25.99
CA ALA A 31 -8.49 10.13 24.94
C ALA A 31 -9.15 8.75 24.94
N GLY A 32 -9.32 8.15 23.78
CA GLY A 32 -9.84 6.81 23.71
C GLY A 32 -9.55 6.16 22.37
N MET A 33 -9.61 4.84 22.37
CA MET A 33 -9.62 4.01 21.17
C MET A 33 -10.83 3.09 21.28
N LEU A 34 -11.79 3.28 20.39
CA LEU A 34 -13.06 2.58 20.38
C LEU A 34 -13.06 1.60 19.21
N HIS A 35 -13.15 0.30 19.52
CA HIS A 35 -13.28 -0.75 18.53
C HIS A 35 -14.76 -1.05 18.31
N GLN A 36 -15.21 -1.00 17.06
CA GLN A 36 -16.56 -1.43 16.68
C GLN A 36 -16.55 -2.94 16.40
N PRO A 37 -17.63 -3.69 16.72
CA PRO A 37 -17.71 -5.14 16.46
C PRO A 37 -17.43 -5.49 15.00
N GLU A 38 -17.88 -4.63 14.09
CA GLU A 38 -17.61 -4.71 12.66
C GLU A 38 -17.20 -3.31 12.18
N GLY A 39 -15.91 -3.00 12.22
CA GLY A 39 -15.42 -1.71 11.73
C GLY A 39 -14.01 -1.36 12.17
N PRO A 40 -13.38 -0.38 11.49
CA PRO A 40 -12.09 0.16 11.89
C PRO A 40 -12.14 0.78 13.29
N ALA A 41 -11.02 0.73 14.01
CA ALA A 41 -10.87 1.45 15.27
C ALA A 41 -11.05 2.96 15.07
N PHE A 42 -11.75 3.60 16.00
CA PHE A 42 -11.89 5.04 16.10
C PHE A 42 -11.09 5.51 17.33
N ALA A 43 -10.00 6.23 17.11
CA ALA A 43 -9.20 6.80 18.18
C ALA A 43 -9.31 8.32 18.24
N PHE A 44 -9.20 8.90 19.43
CA PHE A 44 -9.20 10.34 19.61
C PHE A 44 -8.36 10.72 20.83
N ALA A 45 -7.82 11.93 20.81
CA ALA A 45 -7.16 12.57 21.93
C ALA A 45 -7.43 14.08 21.86
N VAL A 46 -8.15 14.60 22.85
CA VAL A 46 -8.60 15.99 22.94
C VAL A 46 -8.20 16.60 24.28
N ARG A 47 -7.88 17.89 24.28
CA ARG A 47 -7.63 18.69 25.47
C ARG A 47 -8.26 20.07 25.36
N GLN A 48 -8.67 20.64 26.49
CA GLN A 48 -9.08 22.04 26.59
C GLN A 48 -7.87 22.91 26.94
N ILE A 49 -7.63 23.95 26.15
CA ILE A 49 -6.64 25.01 26.40
C ILE A 49 -7.34 26.34 26.17
N ASP A 50 -7.37 27.20 27.19
CA ASP A 50 -7.96 28.56 27.10
C ASP A 50 -9.41 28.59 26.58
N GLY A 51 -10.21 27.61 27.00
CA GLY A 51 -11.60 27.44 26.54
C GLY A 51 -11.73 26.97 25.08
N LYS A 52 -10.62 26.59 24.44
CA LYS A 52 -10.56 26.02 23.09
C LYS A 52 -10.21 24.55 23.17
N THR A 53 -10.84 23.74 22.33
CA THR A 53 -10.52 22.32 22.20
C THR A 53 -9.38 22.15 21.20
N ARG A 54 -8.31 21.46 21.60
CA ARG A 54 -7.23 21.04 20.72
C ARG A 54 -7.06 19.54 20.79
N GLY A 55 -6.71 18.90 19.69
CA GLY A 55 -6.52 17.45 19.72
C GLY A 55 -6.36 16.83 18.35
N GLY A 56 -6.65 15.54 18.29
CA GLY A 56 -6.78 14.82 17.04
C GLY A 56 -7.70 13.62 17.14
N VAL A 57 -8.15 13.16 15.99
CA VAL A 57 -8.95 11.95 15.79
C VAL A 57 -8.21 11.10 14.76
N LEU A 58 -8.26 9.79 14.92
CA LEU A 58 -7.78 8.80 13.95
C LEU A 58 -8.94 7.84 13.66
N ALA A 59 -9.43 7.82 12.43
CA ALA A 59 -10.51 6.95 12.01
C ALA A 59 -10.53 6.85 10.47
N GLN A 60 -11.49 6.14 9.88
CA GLN A 60 -11.69 6.14 8.44
C GLN A 60 -12.47 7.36 7.97
N SER A 61 -12.24 7.76 6.72
CA SER A 61 -13.06 8.78 6.07
C SER A 61 -14.53 8.36 5.97
N GLY A 62 -15.46 9.28 6.25
CA GLY A 62 -16.89 8.99 6.25
C GLY A 62 -17.35 8.08 7.40
N GLN A 63 -16.46 7.73 8.34
CA GLN A 63 -16.78 6.84 9.45
C GLN A 63 -17.74 7.54 10.42
N PRO A 64 -18.85 6.87 10.80
CA PRO A 64 -19.73 7.36 11.87
C PRO A 64 -18.95 7.48 13.18
N VAL A 65 -19.08 8.63 13.84
CA VAL A 65 -18.50 8.87 15.15
C VAL A 65 -19.27 8.03 16.19
N PRO A 66 -18.59 7.15 16.96
CA PRO A 66 -19.24 6.33 17.97
C PRO A 66 -19.96 7.16 19.04
N ALA A 67 -21.04 6.61 19.61
CA ALA A 67 -21.69 7.18 20.78
C ALA A 67 -20.70 7.27 21.96
N GLY A 68 -20.77 8.36 22.73
CA GLY A 68 -19.86 8.62 23.86
C GLY A 68 -18.63 9.46 23.49
N VAL A 69 -18.27 9.57 22.20
CA VAL A 69 -17.33 10.63 21.78
C VAL A 69 -18.00 11.98 22.01
N PRO A 70 -17.34 12.99 22.60
CA PRO A 70 -17.98 14.25 22.90
C PRO A 70 -18.27 15.01 21.61
N THR A 71 -19.47 14.80 21.06
CA THR A 71 -19.86 15.29 19.74
C THR A 71 -19.85 16.82 19.66
N ASP A 72 -19.93 17.52 20.79
CA ASP A 72 -19.75 18.97 20.88
C ASP A 72 -18.37 19.43 20.39
N LEU A 73 -17.33 18.60 20.55
CA LEU A 73 -15.93 18.89 20.19
C LEU A 73 -15.66 18.78 18.68
N LEU A 74 -16.57 18.14 17.95
CA LEU A 74 -16.43 17.85 16.52
C LEU A 74 -17.25 18.81 15.64
N ARG A 75 -17.86 19.86 16.23
CA ARG A 75 -18.80 20.78 15.54
C ARG A 75 -18.14 21.99 14.88
N LYS A 76 -16.94 22.37 15.32
CA LYS A 76 -16.16 23.52 14.82
C LYS A 76 -14.70 23.11 14.68
N VAL A 77 -14.44 22.22 13.73
CA VAL A 77 -13.10 21.69 13.56
C VAL A 77 -12.52 22.23 12.26
N SER A 78 -11.31 22.81 12.34
CA SER A 78 -10.40 22.83 11.20
C SER A 78 -9.79 21.45 11.10
N TRP A 79 -10.23 20.67 10.13
CA TRP A 79 -9.75 19.31 9.90
C TRP A 79 -8.40 19.39 9.20
N GLN A 80 -7.33 18.88 9.80
CA GLN A 80 -6.06 18.76 9.09
C GLN A 80 -5.70 17.32 8.82
N GLU A 81 -5.66 16.95 7.54
CA GLU A 81 -5.01 15.73 7.08
C GLU A 81 -3.52 16.07 6.91
N LEU A 82 -2.63 15.52 7.77
CA LEU A 82 -1.16 15.48 7.61
C LEU A 82 -0.61 16.51 6.59
N ASP A 83 -0.60 17.79 6.97
CA ASP A 83 -0.10 18.98 6.22
C ASP A 83 -1.09 19.79 5.36
N ARG A 84 -2.39 19.45 5.32
CA ARG A 84 -3.42 20.27 4.66
C ARG A 84 -4.59 20.59 5.58
N GLU A 85 -4.94 21.87 5.67
CA GLU A 85 -6.12 22.33 6.40
C GLU A 85 -7.34 22.35 5.49
N GLN A 86 -8.31 21.50 5.81
CA GLN A 86 -9.65 21.52 5.22
C GLN A 86 -10.64 22.00 6.28
N LYS A 87 -11.26 23.15 6.03
CA LYS A 87 -12.35 23.65 6.87
C LYS A 87 -13.65 23.04 6.34
N THR A 88 -14.34 22.26 7.16
CA THR A 88 -15.70 21.81 6.84
C THR A 88 -16.64 22.27 7.93
N ASN A 89 -17.67 23.03 7.57
CA ASN A 89 -18.80 23.31 8.44
C ASN A 89 -19.86 22.22 8.20
N GLN A 90 -19.92 21.20 9.07
CA GLN A 90 -21.01 20.24 8.97
C GLN A 90 -22.29 20.84 9.61
N PRO A 91 -23.43 20.90 8.89
CA PRO A 91 -24.68 21.38 9.44
C PRO A 91 -25.28 20.41 10.48
N ARG A 92 -26.09 20.94 11.40
CA ARG A 92 -26.91 20.15 12.35
C ARG A 92 -27.95 19.31 11.57
N ALA A 93 -27.58 18.12 11.12
CA ALA A 93 -28.58 17.10 10.81
C ALA A 93 -28.88 16.28 12.07
N LYS A 94 -30.13 15.87 12.27
CA LYS A 94 -30.64 15.06 13.41
C LYS A 94 -30.09 13.60 13.43
N GLY A 95 -28.92 13.34 12.85
CA GLY A 95 -28.35 12.00 12.69
C GLY A 95 -26.83 11.99 12.85
N GLN A 96 -26.29 10.81 13.15
CA GLN A 96 -24.90 10.52 13.50
C GLN A 96 -23.87 11.42 12.78
N LEU A 97 -23.03 12.08 13.57
CA LEU A 97 -21.88 12.81 13.05
C LEU A 97 -20.93 11.83 12.37
N ALA A 98 -20.44 12.14 11.18
CA ALA A 98 -19.45 11.32 10.47
C ALA A 98 -18.18 12.15 10.22
N THR A 99 -17.02 11.50 10.19
CA THR A 99 -15.78 12.15 9.76
C THR A 99 -15.92 12.61 8.30
N PRO A 100 -15.28 13.72 7.89
CA PRO A 100 -15.39 14.18 6.50
C PRO A 100 -14.98 13.10 5.48
N GLU A 101 -15.60 13.18 4.30
CA GLU A 101 -15.01 12.54 3.12
C GLU A 101 -13.61 13.11 2.91
N ALA A 102 -12.63 12.22 2.72
CA ALA A 102 -11.26 12.58 2.40
C ALA A 102 -11.34 13.37 1.11
N ALA A 103 -10.92 14.63 1.14
CA ALA A 103 -10.78 15.36 -0.10
C ALA A 103 -9.92 14.52 -1.04
N ALA A 104 -10.30 14.45 -2.32
CA ALA A 104 -9.42 13.90 -3.34
C ALA A 104 -8.07 14.59 -3.17
N ARG A 105 -7.02 13.85 -2.75
CA ARG A 105 -5.67 14.41 -2.71
C ARG A 105 -5.43 15.00 -4.10
N LYS A 106 -5.19 16.32 -4.19
CA LYS A 106 -4.70 16.95 -5.44
C LYS A 106 -3.35 16.37 -5.92
N GLY A 107 -2.84 15.32 -5.27
CA GLY A 107 -1.61 14.64 -5.66
C GLY A 107 -1.90 13.67 -6.81
N TYR A 108 -1.01 13.69 -7.79
CA TYR A 108 -0.85 12.71 -8.88
C TYR A 108 -2.16 12.09 -9.38
N ALA A 109 -3.10 12.93 -9.82
CA ALA A 109 -4.30 12.45 -10.47
C ALA A 109 -3.92 11.69 -11.75
N MET A 110 -4.68 10.65 -12.06
CA MET A 110 -4.58 10.00 -13.36
C MET A 110 -4.99 11.02 -14.43
N PRO A 111 -4.21 11.19 -15.52
CA PRO A 111 -4.61 12.08 -16.61
C PRO A 111 -5.96 11.64 -17.21
N ASP A 112 -6.88 12.58 -17.41
CA ASP A 112 -8.25 12.30 -17.89
C ASP A 112 -8.27 11.49 -19.19
N GLY A 113 -7.30 11.74 -20.08
CA GLY A 113 -7.15 11.00 -21.34
C GLY A 113 -6.85 9.51 -21.18
N LEU A 114 -6.41 9.06 -19.99
CA LEU A 114 -6.05 7.68 -19.68
C LEU A 114 -7.12 6.98 -18.81
N ALA A 115 -7.87 7.75 -18.02
CA ALA A 115 -8.82 7.22 -17.04
C ALA A 115 -9.88 6.31 -17.69
N GLY A 116 -10.17 5.17 -17.06
CA GLY A 116 -11.13 4.18 -17.56
C GLY A 116 -10.73 3.45 -18.86
N LYS A 117 -9.55 3.72 -19.41
CA LYS A 117 -9.05 3.05 -20.62
C LYS A 117 -8.03 1.99 -20.26
N ALA A 118 -7.95 0.96 -21.09
CA ALA A 118 -6.90 -0.05 -21.00
C ALA A 118 -5.54 0.53 -21.44
N PRO A 119 -4.42 0.17 -20.77
CA PRO A 119 -3.09 0.66 -21.15
C PRO A 119 -2.66 0.35 -22.59
N ILE A 120 -3.16 -0.75 -23.16
CA ILE A 120 -2.96 -1.09 -24.58
C ILE A 120 -3.45 0.00 -25.54
N VAL A 121 -4.35 0.91 -25.14
CA VAL A 121 -4.78 2.04 -26.00
C VAL A 121 -4.18 3.39 -25.59
N TRP A 122 -3.34 3.45 -24.55
CA TRP A 122 -2.71 4.68 -24.13
C TRP A 122 -1.70 5.19 -25.16
N ARG A 123 -1.77 6.49 -25.45
CA ARG A 123 -0.82 7.20 -26.33
C ARG A 123 0.22 7.93 -25.48
N GLY A 124 1.45 8.02 -25.98
CA GLY A 124 2.54 8.73 -25.30
C GLY A 124 3.01 8.09 -24.00
N ARG A 125 2.74 6.78 -23.81
CA ARG A 125 3.22 5.97 -22.67
C ARG A 125 4.02 4.79 -23.19
N SER A 126 5.08 4.44 -22.48
CA SER A 126 5.87 3.24 -22.78
C SER A 126 5.05 1.98 -22.59
N ARG A 127 5.36 0.97 -23.42
CA ARG A 127 4.91 -0.42 -23.24
C ARG A 127 6.08 -1.34 -22.88
N THR A 128 7.05 -0.81 -22.14
CA THR A 128 8.20 -1.60 -21.69
C THR A 128 7.98 -2.12 -20.28
N ILE A 129 8.16 -3.42 -20.08
CA ILE A 129 8.30 -4.03 -18.75
C ILE A 129 9.77 -4.35 -18.54
N VAL A 130 10.31 -3.96 -17.39
CA VAL A 130 11.73 -4.08 -17.08
C VAL A 130 11.94 -5.05 -15.94
N VAL A 131 12.96 -5.89 -16.07
CA VAL A 131 13.47 -6.74 -14.99
C VAL A 131 14.95 -6.40 -14.78
N PRO A 132 15.36 -5.96 -13.58
CA PRO A 132 16.77 -5.86 -13.23
C PRO A 132 17.44 -7.23 -13.31
N VAL A 133 18.45 -7.36 -14.16
CA VAL A 133 19.31 -8.55 -14.26
C VAL A 133 20.73 -8.07 -13.99
N LEU A 134 21.00 -7.85 -12.71
CA LEU A 134 22.21 -7.20 -12.23
C LEU A 134 23.21 -8.29 -11.82
N ALA A 135 24.37 -8.34 -12.47
CA ALA A 135 25.39 -9.34 -12.19
C ALA A 135 25.85 -9.27 -10.73
N ASP A 136 25.90 -10.43 -10.07
CA ASP A 136 26.34 -10.64 -8.68
C ASP A 136 25.61 -9.77 -7.65
N ALA A 137 24.46 -9.19 -8.01
CA ALA A 137 23.70 -8.35 -7.11
C ALA A 137 23.12 -9.19 -5.97
N PRO A 138 23.17 -8.68 -4.73
CA PRO A 138 22.59 -9.40 -3.61
C PRO A 138 21.07 -9.47 -3.76
N ASP A 139 20.55 -10.63 -3.38
CA ASP A 139 19.14 -10.91 -3.20
C ASP A 139 18.94 -11.67 -1.87
N SER A 140 17.69 -11.82 -1.45
CA SER A 140 17.36 -12.72 -0.35
C SER A 140 15.92 -13.18 -0.43
N TRP A 141 15.69 -14.38 0.12
CA TRP A 141 14.36 -14.96 0.28
C TRP A 141 13.57 -15.12 -1.02
N VAL A 142 14.27 -15.36 -2.11
CA VAL A 142 13.71 -15.61 -3.44
C VAL A 142 14.41 -16.82 -4.04
N ASP A 143 13.67 -17.60 -4.82
CA ASP A 143 14.19 -18.72 -5.59
C ASP A 143 14.19 -18.42 -7.11
N LEU A 144 13.64 -17.27 -7.51
CA LEU A 144 13.60 -16.79 -8.89
C LEU A 144 14.50 -15.57 -9.04
N ASP A 145 15.59 -15.75 -9.78
CA ASP A 145 16.47 -14.66 -10.17
C ASP A 145 15.85 -13.78 -11.29
N GLY A 146 16.54 -12.67 -11.62
CA GLY A 146 16.09 -11.75 -12.67
C GLY A 146 15.99 -12.40 -14.06
N ALA A 147 16.83 -13.38 -14.39
CA ALA A 147 16.78 -14.05 -15.68
C ALA A 147 15.55 -14.97 -15.80
N ALA A 148 15.20 -15.67 -14.72
CA ALA A 148 14.00 -16.48 -14.63
C ALA A 148 12.73 -15.62 -14.74
N TRP A 149 12.70 -14.45 -14.09
CA TRP A 149 11.60 -13.49 -14.24
C TRP A 149 11.48 -12.94 -15.67
N LEU A 150 12.60 -12.56 -16.28
CA LEU A 150 12.63 -12.11 -17.66
C LEU A 150 12.06 -13.18 -18.60
N LYS A 151 12.51 -14.43 -18.46
CA LYS A 151 12.03 -15.56 -19.25
C LYS A 151 10.53 -15.78 -19.09
N ALA A 152 10.02 -15.74 -17.85
CA ALA A 152 8.60 -15.94 -17.58
C ALA A 152 7.72 -14.85 -18.22
N LEU A 153 8.15 -13.59 -18.17
CA LEU A 153 7.43 -12.46 -18.77
C LEU A 153 7.47 -12.50 -20.31
N VAL A 154 8.63 -12.80 -20.90
CA VAL A 154 8.79 -12.96 -22.36
C VAL A 154 7.91 -14.08 -22.90
N ALA A 155 7.67 -15.12 -22.09
CA ALA A 155 6.83 -16.26 -22.48
C ALA A 155 5.33 -15.94 -22.52
N SER A 156 4.87 -14.78 -22.02
CA SER A 156 3.45 -14.40 -22.05
C SER A 156 2.98 -14.05 -23.47
N PRO A 157 2.08 -14.84 -24.09
CA PRO A 157 1.55 -14.49 -25.40
C PRO A 157 0.64 -13.26 -25.34
N GLN A 158 -0.06 -13.02 -24.22
CA GLN A 158 -0.95 -11.88 -24.04
C GLN A 158 -0.17 -10.55 -23.99
N LEU A 159 0.94 -10.49 -23.24
CA LEU A 159 1.79 -9.29 -23.21
C LEU A 159 2.40 -9.02 -24.59
N LYS A 160 2.86 -10.08 -25.28
CA LYS A 160 3.38 -9.98 -26.65
C LYS A 160 2.32 -9.47 -27.62
N GLN A 161 1.11 -10.02 -27.60
CA GLN A 161 -0.02 -9.58 -28.44
C GLN A 161 -0.44 -8.14 -28.13
N ALA A 162 -0.33 -7.71 -26.86
CA ALA A 162 -0.57 -6.34 -26.45
C ALA A 162 0.55 -5.36 -26.86
N GLY A 163 1.61 -5.86 -27.50
CA GLY A 163 2.74 -5.06 -27.99
C GLY A 163 3.64 -4.56 -26.87
N TYR A 164 3.74 -5.30 -25.76
CA TYR A 164 4.68 -5.00 -24.70
C TYR A 164 6.06 -5.56 -25.03
N GLU A 165 7.07 -4.75 -24.77
CA GLU A 165 8.46 -5.13 -24.86
C GLU A 165 8.98 -5.47 -23.47
N ILE A 166 9.53 -6.66 -23.29
CA ILE A 166 10.10 -7.09 -22.01
C ILE A 166 11.62 -7.02 -22.13
N LYS A 167 12.28 -6.25 -21.25
CA LYS A 167 13.73 -6.05 -21.30
C LYS A 167 14.42 -6.25 -19.96
N ALA A 168 15.64 -6.77 -20.01
CA ALA A 168 16.56 -6.70 -18.89
C ALA A 168 17.11 -5.28 -18.75
N VAL A 169 17.34 -4.85 -17.51
CA VAL A 169 18.23 -3.72 -17.20
C VAL A 169 19.43 -4.24 -16.41
N THR A 170 20.62 -4.01 -16.92
CA THR A 170 21.86 -4.64 -16.43
C THR A 170 22.71 -3.72 -15.56
N SER A 171 22.26 -2.49 -15.29
CA SER A 171 22.91 -1.59 -14.34
C SER A 171 21.89 -0.79 -13.55
N THR A 172 22.22 -0.50 -12.29
CA THR A 172 21.38 0.33 -11.42
C THR A 172 21.28 1.77 -11.95
N LYS A 173 22.36 2.31 -12.53
CA LYS A 173 22.33 3.63 -13.18
C LYS A 173 21.28 3.72 -14.28
N ALA A 174 21.19 2.71 -15.14
CA ALA A 174 20.17 2.66 -16.20
C ALA A 174 18.76 2.52 -15.61
N LEU A 175 18.57 1.66 -14.60
CA LEU A 175 17.30 1.53 -13.89
C LEU A 175 16.85 2.88 -13.31
N MET A 176 17.71 3.55 -12.54
CA MET A 176 17.39 4.84 -11.91
C MET A 176 17.08 5.92 -12.97
N ALA A 177 17.83 5.96 -14.06
CA ALA A 177 17.54 6.87 -15.18
C ALA A 177 16.16 6.61 -15.81
N MET A 178 15.77 5.35 -15.99
CA MET A 178 14.45 4.98 -16.51
C MET A 178 13.32 5.37 -15.55
N LEU A 179 13.50 5.20 -14.25
CA LEU A 179 12.50 5.58 -13.24
C LEU A 179 12.31 7.10 -13.15
N SER A 180 13.40 7.87 -13.28
CA SER A 180 13.39 9.33 -13.26
C SER A 180 12.99 9.99 -14.58
N ALA A 181 12.89 9.23 -15.69
CA ALA A 181 12.56 9.75 -17.01
C ALA A 181 11.19 10.45 -17.06
N THR A 182 10.87 11.13 -18.17
CA THR A 182 9.52 11.66 -18.39
C THR A 182 8.51 10.54 -18.62
N SER A 183 7.22 10.86 -18.46
CA SER A 183 6.12 9.90 -18.43
C SER A 183 6.02 8.99 -19.68
N GLY A 184 6.53 9.40 -20.84
CA GLY A 184 6.55 8.59 -22.06
C GLY A 184 7.70 7.57 -22.14
N ASN A 185 8.78 7.81 -21.39
CA ASN A 185 9.98 6.98 -21.40
C ASN A 185 10.13 6.12 -20.14
N ARG A 186 9.34 6.39 -19.09
CA ARG A 186 9.24 5.52 -17.92
C ARG A 186 8.67 4.16 -18.33
N PRO A 187 9.20 3.04 -17.81
CA PRO A 187 8.63 1.72 -18.08
C PRO A 187 7.19 1.65 -17.57
N PHE A 188 6.40 0.77 -18.17
CA PHE A 188 5.06 0.43 -17.68
C PHE A 188 5.13 -0.28 -16.32
N ALA A 189 6.04 -1.25 -16.20
CA ALA A 189 6.26 -2.00 -14.98
C ALA A 189 7.73 -2.32 -14.74
N VAL A 190 8.10 -2.45 -13.47
CA VAL A 190 9.38 -3.01 -13.01
C VAL A 190 9.07 -4.20 -12.11
N VAL A 191 9.71 -5.34 -12.37
CA VAL A 191 9.68 -6.51 -11.50
C VAL A 191 11.03 -6.62 -10.82
N ASN A 192 11.09 -6.22 -9.54
CA ASN A 192 12.30 -6.29 -8.74
C ASN A 192 12.52 -7.73 -8.24
N PRO A 193 13.54 -8.45 -8.71
CA PRO A 193 13.76 -9.84 -8.32
C PRO A 193 14.45 -9.99 -6.95
N GLY A 194 14.93 -8.89 -6.34
CA GLY A 194 15.83 -8.93 -5.18
C GLY A 194 15.24 -9.43 -3.86
N GLY A 195 13.94 -9.73 -3.83
CA GLY A 195 13.23 -10.09 -2.60
C GLY A 195 13.21 -8.92 -1.62
N GLU A 196 14.02 -8.98 -0.55
CA GLU A 196 14.17 -7.85 0.38
C GLU A 196 15.03 -6.71 -0.14
N TYR A 197 15.85 -7.02 -1.15
CA TYR A 197 16.77 -6.06 -1.72
C TYR A 197 16.11 -5.16 -2.75
N PHE A 198 16.42 -3.88 -2.67
CA PHE A 198 16.22 -2.93 -3.75
C PHE A 198 17.56 -2.29 -4.10
N HIS A 199 17.77 -2.01 -5.39
CA HIS A 199 19.07 -1.61 -5.91
C HIS A 199 19.05 -0.17 -6.39
N GLY A 200 20.06 0.60 -6.01
CA GLY A 200 20.28 1.97 -6.49
C GLY A 200 21.70 2.16 -7.02
N ASP A 201 21.97 3.33 -7.57
CA ASP A 201 23.21 3.62 -8.29
C ASP A 201 24.27 4.33 -7.44
N GLN A 202 23.93 4.72 -6.20
CA GLN A 202 24.76 5.53 -5.30
C GLN A 202 24.51 5.14 -3.82
N PRO A 203 25.36 5.52 -2.85
CA PRO A 203 25.14 5.25 -1.42
C PRO A 203 24.02 6.12 -0.78
N ASP A 204 22.85 6.20 -1.41
CA ASP A 204 21.71 7.00 -0.97
C ASP A 204 20.40 6.20 -1.12
N GLU A 205 20.06 5.43 -0.09
CA GLU A 205 18.83 4.65 -0.06
C GLU A 205 17.59 5.54 -0.09
N GLY A 206 17.66 6.73 0.51
CA GLY A 206 16.54 7.65 0.63
C GLY A 206 16.11 8.21 -0.73
N LYS A 207 17.09 8.64 -1.54
CA LYS A 207 16.84 9.09 -2.91
C LYS A 207 16.33 7.96 -3.80
N THR A 208 16.84 6.75 -3.63
CA THR A 208 16.36 5.58 -4.38
C THR A 208 14.90 5.28 -4.07
N LEU A 209 14.53 5.20 -2.78
CA LEU A 209 13.15 5.00 -2.33
C LEU A 209 12.23 6.13 -2.82
N ALA A 210 12.68 7.39 -2.73
CA ALA A 210 11.92 8.54 -3.22
C ALA A 210 11.65 8.46 -4.73
N THR A 211 12.64 8.02 -5.51
CA THR A 211 12.52 7.85 -6.96
C THR A 211 11.54 6.73 -7.32
N ILE A 212 11.62 5.58 -6.64
CA ILE A 212 10.65 4.48 -6.81
C ILE A 212 9.24 4.95 -6.44
N LYS A 213 9.09 5.67 -5.32
CA LYS A 213 7.81 6.21 -4.88
C LYS A 213 7.22 7.21 -5.88
N ASP A 214 8.06 8.08 -6.45
CA ASP A 214 7.65 9.02 -7.50
C ASP A 214 7.19 8.30 -8.77
N TYR A 215 7.95 7.29 -9.21
CA TYR A 215 7.61 6.46 -10.35
C TYR A 215 6.21 5.83 -10.19
N ILE A 216 5.94 5.22 -9.04
CA ILE A 216 4.64 4.60 -8.74
C ILE A 216 3.52 5.65 -8.64
N ARG A 217 3.76 6.78 -7.98
CA ARG A 217 2.77 7.87 -7.89
C ARG A 217 2.32 8.36 -9.27
N HIS A 218 3.21 8.37 -10.26
CA HIS A 218 2.93 8.77 -11.65
C HIS A 218 2.49 7.63 -12.59
N GLY A 219 1.90 6.57 -12.03
CA GLY A 219 1.29 5.50 -12.83
C GLY A 219 2.21 4.33 -13.15
N GLY A 220 3.43 4.30 -12.62
CA GLY A 220 4.32 3.15 -12.71
C GLY A 220 3.80 1.96 -11.91
N ILE A 221 4.11 0.75 -12.37
CA ILE A 221 3.89 -0.49 -11.63
C ILE A 221 5.23 -0.97 -11.08
N TRP A 222 5.31 -1.24 -9.79
CA TRP A 222 6.47 -1.82 -9.14
C TRP A 222 6.07 -3.12 -8.44
N TRP A 223 6.82 -4.19 -8.69
CA TRP A 223 6.65 -5.49 -8.04
C TRP A 223 7.82 -5.80 -7.14
N GLU A 224 7.50 -6.23 -5.91
CA GLU A 224 8.42 -6.85 -4.98
C GLU A 224 8.14 -8.35 -4.92
N THR A 225 9.15 -9.20 -5.12
CA THR A 225 8.97 -10.63 -5.40
C THR A 225 9.17 -11.57 -4.21
N GLY A 226 9.36 -11.05 -3.00
CA GLY A 226 9.45 -11.86 -1.79
C GLY A 226 9.94 -11.09 -0.57
N GLY A 227 9.99 -11.77 0.58
CA GLY A 227 10.56 -11.27 1.83
C GLY A 227 9.91 -10.00 2.38
N TYR A 228 10.65 -9.28 3.23
CA TYR A 228 10.32 -7.93 3.67
C TYR A 228 10.78 -6.87 2.65
N SER A 229 9.90 -6.46 1.72
CA SER A 229 10.22 -5.41 0.73
C SER A 229 10.95 -4.20 1.30
N PHE A 230 11.93 -3.75 0.53
CA PHE A 230 12.75 -2.58 0.84
C PHE A 230 13.52 -2.66 2.17
N HIS A 231 13.76 -3.86 2.71
CA HIS A 231 14.46 -4.02 3.97
C HIS A 231 15.97 -3.85 3.84
N SER A 232 16.54 -4.19 2.67
CA SER A 232 17.97 -4.10 2.42
C SER A 232 18.24 -3.28 1.15
N TYR A 233 19.22 -2.39 1.22
CA TYR A 233 19.63 -1.58 0.09
C TYR A 233 20.96 -2.09 -0.47
N ALA A 234 21.09 -2.16 -1.79
CA ALA A 234 22.33 -2.51 -2.45
C ALA A 234 22.70 -1.52 -3.56
N TYR A 235 23.99 -1.22 -3.69
CA TYR A 235 24.53 -0.34 -4.72
C TYR A 235 25.95 -0.76 -5.11
N PRO A 236 26.40 -0.49 -6.35
CA PRO A 236 27.77 -0.73 -6.76
C PRO A 236 28.71 0.27 -6.08
N GLY A 237 29.75 -0.22 -5.41
CA GLY A 237 30.85 0.58 -4.86
C GLY A 237 31.77 1.12 -5.96
N ALA A 238 32.64 2.05 -5.60
CA ALA A 238 33.62 2.64 -6.53
C ALA A 238 34.62 1.59 -7.08
N ASP A 239 34.83 0.50 -6.35
CA ASP A 239 35.67 -0.64 -6.73
C ASP A 239 34.91 -1.69 -7.57
N GLY A 240 33.65 -1.42 -7.93
CA GLY A 240 32.78 -2.32 -8.69
C GLY A 240 32.15 -3.43 -7.85
N LYS A 241 32.44 -3.53 -6.54
CA LYS A 241 31.82 -4.53 -5.66
C LYS A 241 30.50 -4.04 -5.10
N TRP A 242 29.56 -4.94 -4.88
CA TRP A 242 28.31 -4.61 -4.22
C TRP A 242 28.53 -4.19 -2.77
N GLN A 243 27.94 -3.07 -2.40
CA GLN A 243 27.82 -2.59 -1.04
C GLN A 243 26.37 -2.75 -0.60
N THR A 244 26.16 -3.13 0.66
CA THR A 244 24.83 -3.34 1.22
C THR A 244 24.62 -2.56 2.50
N LYS A 245 23.39 -2.07 2.71
CA LYS A 245 22.97 -1.36 3.92
C LYS A 245 21.62 -1.89 4.39
N GLY A 246 21.52 -2.22 5.67
CA GLY A 246 20.24 -2.53 6.31
C GLY A 246 19.40 -1.27 6.44
N VAL A 247 18.21 -1.26 5.86
CA VAL A 247 17.21 -0.18 5.98
C VAL A 247 16.18 -0.53 7.05
N GLY A 248 15.88 -1.83 7.17
CA GLY A 248 14.90 -2.34 8.11
C GLY A 248 13.46 -1.95 7.72
N PRO A 249 12.51 -2.03 8.68
CA PRO A 249 11.09 -1.69 8.45
C PRO A 249 10.82 -0.28 7.89
N ARG A 250 11.80 0.63 7.98
CA ARG A 250 11.67 2.00 7.48
C ARG A 250 11.53 2.07 5.96
N GLY A 251 12.08 1.09 5.23
CA GLY A 251 11.97 1.03 3.77
C GLY A 251 10.50 0.92 3.34
N ALA A 252 9.81 -0.14 3.78
CA ALA A 252 8.37 -0.30 3.58
C ALA A 252 7.54 0.88 4.12
N SER A 253 7.90 1.40 5.31
CA SER A 253 7.21 2.54 5.93
C SER A 253 7.27 3.81 5.07
N THR A 254 8.30 3.99 4.25
CA THR A 254 8.40 5.09 3.28
C THR A 254 7.24 5.08 2.28
N PHE A 255 6.67 3.91 2.00
CA PHE A 255 5.50 3.72 1.14
C PHE A 255 4.18 3.62 1.91
N GLY A 256 4.23 3.84 3.23
CA GLY A 256 3.06 3.89 4.12
C GLY A 256 2.52 2.52 4.50
N PHE A 257 3.31 1.45 4.38
CA PHE A 257 2.91 0.10 4.81
C PHE A 257 3.97 -0.53 5.71
N GLY A 258 3.55 -1.53 6.49
CA GLY A 258 4.47 -2.46 7.17
C GLY A 258 4.32 -3.86 6.60
N CYS A 259 5.19 -4.77 7.03
CA CYS A 259 5.01 -6.20 6.78
C CYS A 259 4.73 -6.93 8.09
N GLY A 260 3.68 -7.76 8.10
CA GLY A 260 3.27 -8.53 9.27
C GLY A 260 4.30 -9.57 9.67
N SER A 261 4.19 -10.08 10.89
CA SER A 261 5.02 -11.18 11.36
C SER A 261 4.26 -12.49 11.32
N TYR A 262 4.79 -13.39 10.51
CA TYR A 262 4.74 -14.83 10.72
C TYR A 262 6.16 -15.28 11.03
N ASP A 263 6.34 -16.47 11.60
CA ASP A 263 7.67 -16.97 11.86
C ASP A 263 8.42 -17.22 10.54
N VAL A 264 9.74 -17.02 10.52
CA VAL A 264 10.52 -17.18 9.28
C VAL A 264 10.41 -18.62 8.76
N GLU A 265 10.36 -19.56 9.69
CA GLU A 265 10.25 -21.01 9.44
C GLU A 265 8.80 -21.51 9.31
N ASP A 266 7.81 -20.61 9.23
CA ASP A 266 6.42 -21.03 9.01
C ASP A 266 6.30 -21.89 7.74
N PRO A 267 5.65 -23.07 7.81
CA PRO A 267 5.56 -23.95 6.67
C PRO A 267 4.68 -23.35 5.56
N PRO A 268 4.94 -23.67 4.28
CA PRO A 268 4.13 -23.21 3.17
C PRO A 268 2.64 -23.52 3.33
N ARG A 269 1.80 -22.51 3.09
CA ARG A 269 0.34 -22.60 3.24
C ARG A 269 -0.33 -22.72 1.88
N VAL A 270 -1.49 -23.38 1.85
CA VAL A 270 -2.33 -23.48 0.64
C VAL A 270 -2.79 -22.09 0.24
N LEU A 271 -2.69 -21.80 -1.06
CA LEU A 271 -3.12 -20.53 -1.61
C LEU A 271 -4.62 -20.53 -1.89
N LYS A 272 -5.29 -19.43 -1.55
CA LYS A 272 -6.71 -19.21 -1.84
C LYS A 272 -6.88 -18.00 -2.74
N VAL A 273 -7.35 -18.21 -3.96
CA VAL A 273 -7.64 -17.10 -4.89
C VAL A 273 -8.97 -16.45 -4.53
N THR A 274 -8.98 -15.13 -4.39
CA THR A 274 -10.18 -14.33 -4.09
C THR A 274 -11.07 -14.19 -5.32
N ASP A 275 -12.27 -13.64 -5.16
CA ASP A 275 -13.17 -13.41 -6.30
C ASP A 275 -12.57 -12.37 -7.27
N GLU A 276 -12.03 -11.26 -6.75
CA GLU A 276 -11.23 -10.32 -7.54
C GLU A 276 -10.02 -11.01 -8.19
N GLY A 277 -9.34 -11.92 -7.48
CA GLY A 277 -8.25 -12.71 -8.02
C GLY A 277 -8.67 -13.57 -9.21
N ARG A 278 -9.84 -14.21 -9.17
CA ARG A 278 -10.38 -15.00 -10.29
C ARG A 278 -10.69 -14.11 -11.50
N VAL A 279 -11.22 -12.91 -11.27
CA VAL A 279 -11.45 -11.92 -12.33
C VAL A 279 -10.15 -11.49 -12.98
N TRP A 280 -9.11 -11.22 -12.19
CA TRP A 280 -7.84 -10.69 -12.70
C TRP A 280 -7.00 -11.76 -13.39
N LEU A 281 -6.87 -12.93 -12.77
CA LEU A 281 -5.95 -13.98 -13.18
C LEU A 281 -6.57 -14.90 -14.24
N GLY A 282 -7.91 -14.94 -14.32
CA GLY A 282 -8.66 -15.86 -15.16
C GLY A 282 -8.83 -17.24 -14.50
N ALA A 283 -9.88 -17.97 -14.92
CA ALA A 283 -10.30 -19.21 -14.26
C ALA A 283 -9.21 -20.30 -14.23
N ALA A 284 -8.49 -20.50 -15.34
CA ALA A 284 -7.45 -21.54 -15.44
C ALA A 284 -6.28 -21.30 -14.46
N ARG A 285 -5.73 -20.08 -14.49
CA ARG A 285 -4.61 -19.67 -13.62
C ARG A 285 -5.05 -19.64 -12.15
N ALA A 286 -6.26 -19.17 -11.87
CA ALA A 286 -6.80 -19.18 -10.52
C ALA A 286 -6.97 -20.61 -9.97
N ALA A 287 -7.44 -21.54 -10.79
CA ALA A 287 -7.56 -22.95 -10.41
C ALA A 287 -6.20 -23.60 -10.17
N GLU A 288 -5.18 -23.25 -10.96
CA GLU A 288 -3.82 -23.73 -10.78
C GLU A 288 -3.18 -23.17 -9.49
N LEU A 289 -3.28 -21.85 -9.26
CA LEU A 289 -2.80 -21.21 -8.04
C LEU A 289 -3.43 -21.81 -6.78
N ALA A 290 -4.74 -22.12 -6.82
CA ALA A 290 -5.46 -22.69 -5.68
C ALA A 290 -4.99 -24.12 -5.29
N ARG A 291 -4.17 -24.77 -6.12
CA ARG A 291 -3.56 -26.09 -5.83
C ARG A 291 -2.15 -25.98 -5.25
N LEU A 292 -1.55 -24.79 -5.28
CA LEU A 292 -0.18 -24.57 -4.84
C LEU A 292 -0.12 -24.21 -3.36
N ARG A 293 1.08 -24.38 -2.80
CA ARG A 293 1.45 -23.92 -1.46
C ARG A 293 2.66 -23.01 -1.59
N SER A 294 2.72 -21.96 -0.77
CA SER A 294 3.84 -21.02 -0.79
C SER A 294 4.14 -20.51 0.61
N GLY A 295 5.34 -19.97 0.83
CA GLY A 295 5.58 -19.04 1.94
C GLY A 295 4.61 -17.86 1.82
N VAL A 296 4.01 -17.45 2.95
CA VAL A 296 3.00 -16.37 3.01
C VAL A 296 3.27 -15.37 4.13
N GLN A 297 4.46 -15.46 4.73
CA GLN A 297 4.97 -14.52 5.71
C GLN A 297 4.98 -13.08 5.17
N ARG A 298 5.12 -12.09 6.05
CA ARG A 298 5.29 -10.68 5.64
C ARG A 298 4.14 -10.16 4.74
N PRO A 299 2.84 -10.40 5.05
CA PRO A 299 1.78 -9.74 4.31
C PRO A 299 1.79 -8.23 4.57
N PHE A 300 1.10 -7.43 3.75
CA PHE A 300 0.90 -6.02 4.06
C PHE A 300 0.23 -5.83 5.42
N THR A 301 0.73 -4.86 6.20
CA THR A 301 0.07 -4.33 7.39
C THR A 301 -0.12 -2.82 7.28
N GLY A 302 -1.12 -2.30 7.98
CA GLY A 302 -1.48 -0.88 7.93
C GLY A 302 -2.18 -0.43 6.63
N ARG A 303 -2.52 -1.38 5.74
CA ARG A 303 -3.16 -1.12 4.43
C ARG A 303 -4.47 -1.91 4.28
N PRO A 304 -5.54 -1.57 5.02
CA PRO A 304 -6.83 -2.26 4.92
C PRO A 304 -7.48 -2.13 3.54
N GLU A 305 -7.02 -1.19 2.72
CA GLU A 305 -7.42 -0.97 1.33
C GLU A 305 -6.61 -1.78 0.30
N ALA A 306 -5.66 -2.60 0.74
CA ALA A 306 -4.89 -3.46 -0.16
C ALA A 306 -5.82 -4.39 -0.95
N LEU A 307 -5.61 -4.45 -2.27
CA LEU A 307 -6.30 -5.37 -3.16
C LEU A 307 -5.62 -6.74 -3.07
N ASN A 308 -6.26 -7.67 -2.38
CA ASN A 308 -5.78 -9.04 -2.24
C ASN A 308 -6.36 -9.92 -3.35
N LEU A 309 -5.50 -10.44 -4.22
CA LEU A 309 -5.90 -11.35 -5.30
C LEU A 309 -5.71 -12.82 -4.92
N VAL A 310 -4.70 -13.10 -4.10
CA VAL A 310 -4.43 -14.45 -3.58
C VAL A 310 -4.09 -14.32 -2.11
N LEU A 311 -4.71 -15.14 -1.28
CA LEU A 311 -4.51 -15.20 0.16
C LEU A 311 -3.63 -16.39 0.52
N GLY A 312 -2.77 -16.17 1.50
CA GLY A 312 -2.14 -17.20 2.30
C GLY A 312 -2.86 -17.28 3.63
N ASP A 313 -3.80 -18.22 3.78
CA ASP A 313 -4.77 -18.22 4.88
C ASP A 313 -5.69 -16.98 4.85
N ARG A 314 -5.56 -16.04 5.79
CA ARG A 314 -6.38 -14.82 5.86
C ARG A 314 -5.71 -13.59 5.23
N ASP A 315 -4.39 -13.63 5.06
CA ASP A 315 -3.62 -12.47 4.65
C ASP A 315 -3.23 -12.52 3.17
N GLY A 316 -2.96 -11.35 2.59
CA GLY A 316 -2.59 -11.22 1.19
C GLY A 316 -1.22 -11.83 0.88
N PHE A 317 -1.21 -12.93 0.11
CA PHE A 317 -0.02 -13.47 -0.55
C PHE A 317 0.30 -12.67 -1.82
N VAL A 318 -0.71 -12.42 -2.67
CA VAL A 318 -0.59 -11.51 -3.83
C VAL A 318 -1.45 -10.31 -3.54
N ALA A 319 -0.81 -9.18 -3.28
CA ALA A 319 -1.52 -7.97 -2.88
C ALA A 319 -0.94 -6.73 -3.56
N GLY A 320 -1.82 -5.79 -3.87
CA GLY A 320 -1.48 -4.52 -4.51
C GLY A 320 -2.05 -3.34 -3.76
N ILE A 321 -1.25 -2.28 -3.63
CA ILE A 321 -1.68 -1.01 -3.05
C ILE A 321 -1.46 0.13 -4.05
N ARG A 322 -2.36 1.12 -3.98
CA ARG A 322 -2.10 2.44 -4.57
C ARG A 322 -1.26 3.25 -3.60
N LEU A 323 -0.26 3.95 -4.13
CA LEU A 323 0.34 5.06 -3.39
C LEU A 323 -0.49 6.31 -3.65
N ASP A 324 -0.07 7.50 -3.18
CA ASP A 324 -0.78 8.79 -3.29
C ASP A 324 -1.06 9.29 -4.72
N GLY A 325 -1.01 8.41 -5.73
CA GLY A 325 -1.35 8.65 -7.11
C GLY A 325 -2.08 7.46 -7.71
N TRP A 326 -1.72 7.09 -8.95
CA TRP A 326 -2.52 6.18 -9.76
C TRP A 326 -1.73 4.99 -10.34
N GLY A 327 -0.49 4.76 -9.90
CA GLY A 327 0.27 3.52 -10.18
C GLY A 327 0.08 2.47 -9.09
N TRP A 328 0.84 1.38 -9.17
CA TRP A 328 0.70 0.25 -8.26
C TRP A 328 2.03 -0.13 -7.63
N LEU A 329 2.00 -0.42 -6.33
CA LEU A 329 3.01 -1.25 -5.67
C LEU A 329 2.38 -2.62 -5.38
N TRP A 330 2.95 -3.66 -5.95
CA TRP A 330 2.55 -5.04 -5.76
C TRP A 330 3.61 -5.82 -4.98
N ARG A 331 3.15 -6.85 -4.28
CA ARG A 331 3.96 -7.71 -3.46
C ARG A 331 3.55 -9.17 -3.65
N LEU A 332 4.56 -10.04 -3.69
CA LEU A 332 4.45 -11.43 -3.25
C LEU A 332 4.87 -11.51 -1.77
N GLY A 333 3.97 -11.99 -0.93
CA GLY A 333 4.29 -12.35 0.44
C GLY A 333 5.18 -13.59 0.47
N GLY A 334 5.78 -13.86 1.63
CA GLY A 334 6.51 -15.07 1.92
C GLY A 334 8.02 -14.91 1.84
N PHE A 335 8.71 -15.69 2.67
CA PHE A 335 10.10 -16.02 2.42
C PHE A 335 10.13 -17.19 1.42
N ARG A 336 10.92 -17.05 0.35
CA ARG A 336 11.03 -18.03 -0.75
C ARG A 336 9.65 -18.46 -1.28
N PRO A 337 8.90 -17.52 -1.87
CA PRO A 337 7.60 -17.87 -2.44
C PRO A 337 7.75 -18.92 -3.52
N ASP A 338 6.77 -19.83 -3.63
CA ASP A 338 6.80 -20.90 -4.62
C ASP A 338 6.99 -20.32 -6.03
N PRO A 339 8.03 -20.73 -6.79
CA PRO A 339 8.37 -20.13 -8.07
C PRO A 339 7.21 -20.14 -9.07
N LYS A 340 6.43 -21.22 -9.09
CA LYS A 340 5.31 -21.36 -10.02
C LYS A 340 4.16 -20.43 -9.62
N ALA A 341 3.82 -20.37 -8.33
CA ALA A 341 2.81 -19.45 -7.82
C ALA A 341 3.20 -17.99 -8.08
N ALA A 342 4.46 -17.65 -7.83
CA ALA A 342 5.02 -16.33 -8.08
C ALA A 342 4.86 -15.94 -9.56
N GLN A 343 5.32 -16.79 -10.48
CA GLN A 343 5.24 -16.53 -11.93
C GLN A 343 3.80 -16.40 -12.41
N LEU A 344 2.91 -17.32 -12.03
CA LEU A 344 1.50 -17.26 -12.41
C LEU A 344 0.87 -15.94 -11.93
N ALA A 345 1.10 -15.55 -10.68
CA ALA A 345 0.54 -14.34 -10.10
C ALA A 345 1.04 -13.07 -10.80
N VAL A 346 2.35 -12.86 -10.85
CA VAL A 346 2.95 -11.61 -11.38
C VAL A 346 2.62 -11.44 -12.87
N VAL A 347 2.81 -12.49 -13.67
CA VAL A 347 2.51 -12.45 -15.10
C VAL A 347 1.02 -12.18 -15.33
N GLY A 348 0.14 -12.88 -14.61
CA GLY A 348 -1.30 -12.71 -14.78
C GLY A 348 -1.81 -11.33 -14.39
N VAL A 349 -1.27 -10.73 -13.32
CA VAL A 349 -1.63 -9.37 -12.96
C VAL A 349 -1.13 -8.36 -14.00
N LEU A 350 0.09 -8.53 -14.52
CA LEU A 350 0.61 -7.64 -15.56
C LEU A 350 -0.17 -7.76 -16.87
N GLU A 351 -0.59 -8.96 -17.26
CA GLU A 351 -1.50 -9.19 -18.40
C GLU A 351 -2.84 -8.48 -18.22
N HIS A 352 -3.44 -8.61 -17.03
CA HIS A 352 -4.70 -7.94 -16.71
C HIS A 352 -4.53 -6.42 -16.77
N LEU A 353 -3.54 -5.88 -16.08
CA LEU A 353 -3.30 -4.44 -16.04
C LEU A 353 -2.96 -3.89 -17.42
N ALA A 354 -2.30 -4.65 -18.30
CA ALA A 354 -1.98 -4.22 -19.66
C ALA A 354 -3.21 -4.09 -20.56
N THR A 355 -4.21 -4.96 -20.36
CA THR A 355 -5.30 -5.18 -21.35
C THR A 355 -6.68 -4.73 -20.87
N GLN A 356 -6.89 -4.59 -19.57
CA GLN A 356 -8.19 -4.22 -19.01
C GLN A 356 -8.25 -2.73 -18.67
N PRO A 357 -9.45 -2.11 -18.65
CA PRO A 357 -9.66 -0.76 -18.16
C PRO A 357 -8.93 -0.53 -16.83
N TRP A 358 -8.17 0.56 -16.74
CA TRP A 358 -7.34 0.79 -15.56
C TRP A 358 -8.18 0.80 -14.29
N PRO A 359 -7.95 -0.11 -13.35
CA PRO A 359 -8.82 -0.27 -12.18
C PRO A 359 -8.71 0.95 -11.27
N VAL A 360 -9.84 1.50 -10.84
CA VAL A 360 -9.86 2.56 -9.81
C VAL A 360 -10.28 1.90 -8.49
N PRO A 361 -9.34 1.42 -7.66
CA PRO A 361 -9.71 0.77 -6.42
C PRO A 361 -10.47 1.75 -5.51
N PRO A 362 -11.43 1.26 -4.70
CA PRO A 362 -12.18 2.10 -3.79
C PRO A 362 -11.24 2.85 -2.84
N ARG A 363 -11.40 4.17 -2.74
CA ARG A 363 -10.63 5.01 -1.79
C ARG A 363 -11.00 4.77 -0.31
N SER A 364 -11.99 3.93 -0.05
CA SER A 364 -12.93 4.06 1.05
C SER A 364 -12.47 3.56 2.41
N LYS A 365 -11.17 3.35 2.67
CA LYS A 365 -10.72 2.72 3.94
C LYS A 365 -9.43 3.28 4.57
N GLN A 366 -8.90 4.40 4.10
CA GLN A 366 -7.71 4.99 4.73
C GLN A 366 -8.04 5.50 6.14
N GLY A 367 -7.25 5.06 7.13
CA GLY A 367 -7.21 5.68 8.45
C GLY A 367 -6.53 7.04 8.33
N LEU A 368 -7.25 8.11 8.61
CA LEU A 368 -6.75 9.48 8.53
C LEU A 368 -6.59 10.02 9.94
N PHE A 369 -5.46 10.69 10.18
CA PHE A 369 -5.29 11.51 11.37
C PHE A 369 -5.79 12.92 11.08
N TRP A 370 -6.76 13.38 11.85
CA TRP A 370 -7.34 14.71 11.74
C TRP A 370 -7.04 15.52 12.98
N SER A 371 -6.45 16.70 12.83
CA SER A 371 -6.29 17.62 13.97
C SER A 371 -7.59 18.37 14.28
N LEU A 372 -7.75 18.71 15.57
CA LEU A 372 -8.82 19.55 16.10
C LEU A 372 -8.15 20.84 16.64
N LYS A 373 -8.61 22.01 16.20
CA LYS A 373 -8.02 23.33 16.55
C LYS A 373 -9.01 24.26 17.24
#